data_AF-A0A820I579-F1
#
_entry.id   AF-A0A820I579-F1
#
_cell.length_a   1.000
_cell.length_b   1.000
_cell.length_c   1.000
_cell.angle_alpha   90.00
_cell.angle_beta   90.00
_cell.angle_gamma   90.00
#
_symmetry.space_group_name_H-M   'P 1'
#
loop_
_entity.id
_entity.type
_entity.pdbx_description
1 polymer ?
#
loop_
_entity_poly.entity_id
_entity_poly.type
_entity_poly.pdbx_seq_one_letter_code
_entity_poly.pdbx_strand_id
1 'polypeptide(L)'
;MQRQFVLLVASLVLFGISCTSAANWAVVVAGSNGYYNYRHQADACHAYQILHKNGIPDSNIIVMMYDDIAQNTQNPTKGVIINHPDGEDVYHGVPKDYTGADVTPKNFINVLLGNKEAMNGIGSGKVLESGPDDNVFIFYTDHGAVGLVAFPTGVVRIHLFF
;
A
#
# COMPACT_ATOMS: atom_id res chain seq x y z
N MET A 1 -31.56 -46.69 -47.50
CA MET A 1 -32.02 -46.12 -46.21
C MET A 1 -30.79 -45.90 -45.34
N GLN A 2 -30.07 -44.79 -45.53
CA GLN A 2 -28.92 -44.41 -44.69
C GLN A 2 -29.22 -43.02 -44.14
N ARG A 3 -29.43 -42.93 -42.83
CA ARG A 3 -29.59 -41.66 -42.12
C ARG A 3 -28.23 -41.28 -41.54
N GLN A 4 -27.64 -40.22 -42.07
CA GLN A 4 -26.51 -39.55 -41.45
C GLN A 4 -26.99 -38.90 -40.14
N PHE A 5 -26.37 -39.26 -39.02
CA PHE A 5 -26.48 -38.53 -37.77
C PHE A 5 -25.38 -37.46 -37.75
N VAL A 6 -25.76 -36.21 -37.96
CA VAL A 6 -24.90 -35.05 -37.68
C VAL A 6 -25.16 -34.67 -36.22
N LEU A 7 -24.21 -34.95 -35.33
CA LEU A 7 -24.21 -34.40 -33.98
C LEU A 7 -23.68 -32.97 -34.04
N LEU A 8 -24.57 -31.99 -33.85
CA LEU A 8 -24.21 -30.61 -33.62
C LEU A 8 -23.79 -30.47 -32.15
N VAL A 9 -22.49 -30.32 -31.87
CA VAL A 9 -22.01 -29.93 -30.54
C VAL A 9 -22.05 -28.41 -30.48
N ALA A 10 -23.04 -27.87 -29.77
CA ALA A 10 -23.10 -26.45 -29.48
C ALA A 10 -22.12 -26.13 -28.34
N SER A 11 -20.95 -25.60 -28.68
CA SER A 11 -20.02 -25.04 -27.70
C SER A 11 -20.61 -23.75 -27.13
N LEU A 12 -21.13 -23.83 -25.91
CA LEU A 12 -21.58 -22.66 -25.15
C LEU A 12 -20.34 -21.85 -24.75
N VAL A 13 -19.97 -20.87 -25.57
CA VAL A 13 -18.97 -19.87 -25.18
C VAL A 13 -19.64 -18.94 -24.17
N LEU A 14 -19.50 -19.27 -22.89
CA LEU A 14 -19.80 -18.35 -21.81
C LEU A 14 -18.76 -17.23 -21.88
N PHE A 15 -19.07 -16.15 -22.59
CA PHE A 15 -18.47 -14.86 -22.31
C PHE A 15 -18.88 -14.50 -20.89
N GLY A 16 -18.05 -14.91 -19.93
CA GLY A 16 -18.16 -14.44 -18.57
C GLY A 16 -18.10 -12.92 -18.63
N ILE A 17 -19.25 -12.27 -18.40
CA ILE A 17 -19.28 -10.86 -18.07
C ILE A 17 -18.53 -10.80 -16.74
N SER A 18 -17.24 -10.50 -16.82
CA SER A 18 -16.47 -10.11 -15.66
C SER A 18 -17.07 -8.78 -15.24
N CYS A 19 -18.03 -8.83 -14.32
CA CYS A 19 -18.36 -7.66 -13.52
C CYS A 19 -17.11 -7.42 -12.70
N THR A 20 -16.16 -6.65 -13.24
CA THR A 20 -15.04 -6.14 -12.47
C THR A 20 -15.67 -5.18 -11.46
N SER A 21 -16.03 -5.70 -10.30
CA SER A 21 -16.33 -4.87 -9.15
C SER A 21 -15.16 -3.92 -8.97
N ALA A 22 -15.46 -2.62 -8.81
CA ALA A 22 -14.48 -1.60 -8.48
C ALA A 22 -13.51 -2.13 -7.42
N ALA A 23 -12.22 -2.12 -7.71
CA ALA A 23 -11.20 -2.52 -6.76
C ALA A 23 -10.96 -1.37 -5.78
N ASN A 24 -10.63 -1.72 -4.54
CA ASN A 24 -10.16 -0.75 -3.56
C ASN A 24 -8.63 -0.84 -3.50
N TRP A 25 -7.98 0.30 -3.61
CA TRP A 25 -6.53 0.48 -3.49
C TRP A 25 -6.21 1.34 -2.28
N ALA A 26 -5.05 1.10 -1.66
CA ALA A 26 -4.57 1.90 -0.56
C ALA A 26 -3.08 2.22 -0.70
N VAL A 27 -2.72 3.47 -0.39
CA VAL A 27 -1.34 3.90 -0.17
C VAL A 27 -1.22 4.39 1.27
N VAL A 28 -0.38 3.71 2.05
CA VAL A 28 -0.20 3.95 3.49
C VAL A 28 1.23 4.42 3.71
N VAL A 29 1.40 5.63 4.27
CA VAL A 29 2.70 6.28 4.38
C VAL A 29 2.97 6.77 5.82
N ALA A 30 4.09 6.35 6.37
CA ALA A 30 4.71 6.96 7.55
C ALA A 30 5.89 7.84 7.11
N GLY A 31 5.78 9.16 7.30
CA GLY A 31 6.75 10.15 6.79
C GLY A 31 8.00 10.35 7.67
N SER A 32 8.14 9.64 8.79
CA SER A 32 9.30 9.80 9.69
C SER A 32 10.01 8.51 10.05
N ASN A 33 11.19 8.67 10.64
CA ASN A 33 11.99 7.64 11.27
C ASN A 33 12.39 8.06 12.70
N GLY A 34 13.14 7.18 13.37
CA GLY A 34 13.65 7.35 14.73
C GLY A 34 12.61 6.96 15.78
N TYR A 35 13.09 6.38 16.88
CA TYR A 35 12.22 5.82 17.93
C TYR A 35 11.32 6.87 18.60
N TYR A 36 11.72 8.14 18.66
CA TYR A 36 10.85 9.22 19.14
C TYR A 36 9.61 9.45 18.27
N ASN A 37 9.64 9.02 17.01
CA ASN A 37 8.52 9.09 16.07
C ASN A 37 7.81 7.74 15.89
N TYR A 38 7.99 6.80 16.83
CA TYR A 38 7.34 5.48 16.87
C TYR A 38 5.88 5.51 16.38
N ARG A 39 5.12 6.49 16.89
CA ARG A 39 3.68 6.66 16.63
C ARG A 39 3.30 6.67 15.15
N HIS A 40 4.11 7.26 14.26
CA HIS A 40 3.74 7.37 12.85
C HIS A 40 3.83 6.01 12.14
N GLN A 41 4.84 5.20 12.45
CA GLN A 41 4.93 3.84 11.90
C GLN A 41 3.93 2.89 12.56
N ALA A 42 3.62 3.07 13.84
CA ALA A 42 2.55 2.34 14.52
C ALA A 42 1.16 2.65 13.91
N ASP A 43 0.87 3.92 13.60
CA ASP A 43 -0.34 4.34 12.92
C ASP A 43 -0.45 3.73 11.51
N ALA A 44 0.64 3.75 10.74
CA ALA A 44 0.69 3.13 9.41
C ALA A 44 0.47 1.60 9.47
N CYS A 45 1.13 0.92 10.41
CA CYS A 45 0.94 -0.50 10.67
C CYS A 45 -0.51 -0.81 11.03
N HIS A 46 -1.12 -0.02 11.91
CA HIS A 46 -2.51 -0.21 12.31
C HIS A 46 -3.49 0.07 11.16
N ALA A 47 -3.24 1.10 10.35
CA ALA A 47 -4.02 1.35 9.13
C ALA A 47 -3.98 0.14 8.18
N TYR A 48 -2.79 -0.47 7.98
CA TYR A 48 -2.68 -1.73 7.23
C TYR A 48 -3.53 -2.84 7.82
N GLN A 49 -3.48 -3.08 9.15
CA GLN A 49 -4.27 -4.14 9.78
C GLN A 49 -5.78 -3.96 9.52
N ILE A 50 -6.28 -2.72 9.56
CA ILE A 50 -7.68 -2.42 9.27
C ILE A 50 -8.00 -2.73 7.80
N LEU A 51 -7.18 -2.27 6.86
CA LEU A 51 -7.39 -2.48 5.42
C LEU A 51 -7.36 -3.97 5.05
N HIS A 52 -6.34 -4.68 5.54
CA HIS A 52 -6.14 -6.11 5.29
C HIS A 52 -7.28 -6.94 5.91
N LYS A 53 -7.66 -6.67 7.17
CA LYS A 53 -8.78 -7.35 7.84
C LYS A 53 -10.13 -7.14 7.14
N ASN A 54 -10.31 -6.03 6.43
CA ASN A 54 -11.50 -5.73 5.64
C ASN A 54 -11.42 -6.22 4.19
N GLY A 55 -10.43 -7.06 3.86
CA GLY A 55 -10.41 -7.82 2.60
C GLY A 55 -9.74 -7.11 1.43
N ILE A 56 -9.02 -6.01 1.64
CA ILE A 56 -8.17 -5.43 0.60
C ILE A 56 -6.92 -6.30 0.48
N PRO A 57 -6.64 -6.92 -0.69
CA PRO A 57 -5.49 -7.80 -0.84
C PRO A 57 -4.19 -6.99 -0.78
N ASP A 58 -3.10 -7.60 -0.31
CA ASP A 58 -1.78 -6.94 -0.22
C ASP A 58 -1.25 -6.48 -1.58
N SER A 59 -1.73 -7.06 -2.69
CA SER A 59 -1.44 -6.58 -4.05
C SER A 59 -1.95 -5.16 -4.30
N ASN A 60 -2.97 -4.72 -3.55
CA ASN A 60 -3.64 -3.44 -3.67
C ASN A 60 -3.31 -2.49 -2.52
N ILE A 61 -2.49 -2.90 -1.56
CA ILE A 61 -2.00 -2.06 -0.47
C ILE A 61 -0.51 -1.81 -0.70
N ILE A 62 -0.13 -0.54 -0.76
CA ILE A 62 1.25 -0.10 -0.90
C ILE A 62 1.65 0.57 0.41
N VAL A 63 2.67 0.03 1.09
CA VAL A 63 3.15 0.56 2.37
C VAL A 63 4.53 1.19 2.22
N MET A 64 4.62 2.46 2.60
CA MET A 64 5.88 3.21 2.71
C MET A 64 6.14 3.56 4.18
N MET A 65 7.11 2.91 4.81
CA MET A 65 7.51 3.22 6.19
C MET A 65 8.99 2.93 6.39
N TYR A 66 9.68 3.76 7.18
CA TYR A 66 11.14 3.66 7.26
C TYR A 66 11.65 2.32 7.81
N ASP A 67 10.84 1.65 8.65
CA ASP A 67 11.07 0.32 9.19
C ASP A 67 12.23 0.20 10.20
N ASP A 68 12.43 1.24 11.00
CA ASP A 68 13.46 1.31 12.04
C ASP A 68 12.91 1.21 13.46
N ILE A 69 11.65 0.75 13.63
CA ILE A 69 10.95 0.71 14.92
C ILE A 69 10.92 -0.69 15.54
N ALA A 70 10.46 -1.71 14.79
CA ALA A 70 10.26 -3.05 15.35
C ALA A 70 11.55 -3.66 15.91
N GLN A 71 12.68 -3.44 15.23
CA GLN A 71 14.00 -3.93 15.65
C GLN A 71 14.87 -2.85 16.32
N ASN A 72 14.32 -1.66 16.58
CA ASN A 72 15.08 -0.57 17.21
C ASN A 72 15.68 -1.01 18.54
N THR A 73 16.91 -0.61 18.89
CA THR A 73 17.54 -0.95 20.18
C THR A 73 16.71 -0.51 21.39
N GLN A 74 15.97 0.59 21.27
CA GLN A 74 15.09 1.13 22.30
C GLN A 74 13.76 0.38 22.43
N ASN A 75 13.37 -0.45 21.46
CA ASN A 75 12.13 -1.23 21.54
C ASN A 75 12.29 -2.38 22.56
N PRO A 76 11.56 -2.40 23.68
CA PRO A 76 11.68 -3.47 24.68
C PRO A 76 11.14 -4.82 24.17
N THR A 77 10.26 -4.80 23.18
CA THR A 77 9.62 -5.99 22.58
C THR A 77 10.01 -6.09 21.11
N LYS A 78 11.18 -6.66 20.82
CA LYS A 78 11.72 -6.76 19.45
C LYS A 78 10.75 -7.47 18.51
N GLY A 79 10.57 -6.92 17.32
CA GLY A 79 9.68 -7.45 16.31
C GLY A 79 8.20 -7.11 16.50
N VAL A 80 7.84 -6.39 17.56
CA VAL A 80 6.45 -5.99 17.85
C VAL A 80 6.32 -4.48 17.78
N ILE A 81 5.22 -4.01 17.18
CA ILE A 81 4.77 -2.61 17.26
C ILE A 81 3.32 -2.61 17.74
N ILE A 82 2.98 -1.76 18.72
CA ILE A 82 1.60 -1.58 19.23
C ILE A 82 1.14 -0.15 18.94
N ASN A 83 -0.14 0.09 18.67
CA ASN A 83 -0.66 1.45 18.41
C ASN A 83 -1.50 2.05 19.55
N HIS A 84 -1.63 1.36 20.67
CA HIS A 84 -2.22 1.86 21.90
C HIS A 84 -1.73 1.03 23.10
N PRO A 85 -1.87 1.52 24.35
CA PRO A 85 -1.54 0.74 25.54
C PRO A 85 -2.26 -0.60 25.55
N ASP A 86 -1.53 -1.66 25.92
CA ASP A 86 -2.02 -3.05 25.97
C ASP A 86 -2.63 -3.57 24.66
N GLY A 87 -2.28 -2.95 23.53
CA GLY A 87 -2.74 -3.36 22.20
C GLY A 87 -2.02 -4.57 21.64
N GLU A 88 -2.63 -5.16 20.62
CA GLU A 88 -2.04 -6.25 19.85
C GLU A 88 -0.90 -5.76 18.96
N ASP A 89 -0.07 -6.69 18.49
CA ASP A 89 0.96 -6.41 17.50
C ASP A 89 0.33 -5.98 16.18
N VAL A 90 0.59 -4.74 15.76
CA VAL A 90 0.15 -4.19 14.48
C VAL A 90 1.22 -4.36 13.39
N TYR A 91 2.44 -4.78 13.72
CA TYR A 91 3.55 -4.90 12.77
C TYR A 91 3.49 -6.16 11.90
N HIS A 92 2.96 -7.25 12.46
CA HIS A 92 2.91 -8.54 11.77
C HIS A 92 2.19 -8.45 10.42
N GLY A 93 2.80 -9.02 9.38
CA GLY A 93 2.22 -9.09 8.04
C GLY A 93 2.28 -7.80 7.22
N VAL A 94 2.62 -6.64 7.81
CA VAL A 94 2.68 -5.37 7.10
C VAL A 94 3.68 -5.44 5.94
N PRO A 95 3.26 -5.19 4.68
CA PRO A 95 4.14 -5.15 3.53
C PRO A 95 5.27 -4.14 3.68
N LYS A 96 6.40 -4.44 3.07
CA LYS A 96 7.62 -3.61 3.07
C LYS A 96 7.91 -3.09 1.68
N ASP A 97 6.90 -2.48 1.05
CA ASP A 97 7.02 -2.05 -0.34
C ASP A 97 8.12 -1.00 -0.51
N TYR A 98 8.19 -0.02 0.40
CA TYR A 98 9.26 0.96 0.42
C TYR A 98 9.71 1.22 1.86
N THR A 99 10.99 0.97 2.14
CA THR A 99 11.59 1.11 3.47
C THR A 99 12.87 1.90 3.45
N GLY A 100 13.31 2.39 4.62
CA GLY A 100 14.55 3.15 4.76
C GLY A 100 14.65 4.32 3.78
N ALA A 101 15.73 4.34 3.01
CA ALA A 101 16.02 5.41 2.05
C ALA A 101 15.04 5.48 0.86
N ASP A 102 14.22 4.44 0.63
CA ASP A 102 13.23 4.44 -0.46
C ASP A 102 11.94 5.20 -0.08
N VAL A 103 11.76 5.56 1.19
CA VAL A 103 10.65 6.39 1.65
C VAL A 103 10.94 7.85 1.34
N THR A 104 10.69 8.25 0.08
CA THR A 104 10.99 9.60 -0.41
C THR A 104 9.77 10.26 -1.04
N PRO A 105 9.71 11.62 -1.08
CA PRO A 105 8.69 12.36 -1.80
C PRO A 105 8.56 11.92 -3.27
N LYS A 106 9.71 11.71 -3.94
CA LYS A 106 9.76 11.33 -5.35
C LYS A 106 9.12 9.96 -5.58
N ASN A 107 9.47 8.98 -4.75
CA ASN A 107 8.94 7.63 -4.87
C ASN A 107 7.44 7.60 -4.56
N PHE A 108 7.00 8.35 -3.54
CA PHE A 108 5.58 8.50 -3.24
C PHE A 108 4.79 9.05 -4.43
N ILE A 109 5.27 10.12 -5.08
CA ILE A 109 4.60 10.65 -6.28
C ILE A 109 4.61 9.64 -7.43
N ASN A 110 5.71 8.94 -7.67
CA ASN A 110 5.76 7.89 -8.71
C ASN A 110 4.80 6.74 -8.43
N VAL A 111 4.63 6.35 -7.16
CA VAL A 111 3.64 5.35 -6.71
C VAL A 111 2.23 5.82 -7.03
N LEU A 112 1.89 7.07 -6.68
CA LEU A 112 0.57 7.64 -6.96
C LEU A 112 0.26 7.72 -8.46
N LEU A 113 1.28 8.02 -9.27
CA LEU A 113 1.15 8.13 -10.72
C LEU A 113 1.17 6.78 -11.46
N GLY A 114 1.33 5.65 -10.75
CA GLY A 114 1.43 4.33 -11.38
C GLY A 114 2.70 4.16 -12.23
N ASN A 115 3.77 4.90 -11.93
CA ASN A 115 4.98 4.91 -12.75
C ASN A 115 5.90 3.71 -12.44
N LYS A 116 5.56 2.54 -12.97
CA LYS A 116 6.33 1.30 -12.80
C LYS A 116 7.78 1.40 -13.27
N GLU A 117 8.02 2.10 -14.37
CA GLU A 117 9.37 2.22 -14.93
C GLU A 117 10.30 2.98 -13.97
N ALA A 118 9.82 4.10 -13.41
CA ALA A 118 10.59 4.88 -12.45
C ALA A 118 10.80 4.17 -11.10
N MET A 119 9.96 3.19 -10.78
CA MET A 119 10.03 2.40 -9.55
C MET A 119 10.72 1.04 -9.73
N ASN A 120 11.14 0.68 -10.94
CA ASN A 120 11.81 -0.59 -11.21
C ASN A 120 13.13 -0.69 -10.43
N GLY A 121 13.28 -1.74 -9.62
CA GLY A 121 14.45 -1.97 -8.77
C GLY A 121 14.53 -1.11 -7.50
N ILE A 122 13.48 -0.34 -7.18
CA ILE A 122 13.34 0.42 -5.93
C ILE A 122 12.28 -0.25 -5.06
N GLY A 123 12.61 -0.61 -3.82
CA GLY A 123 11.69 -1.33 -2.95
C GLY A 123 11.11 -2.60 -3.62
N SER A 124 9.80 -2.81 -3.47
CA SER A 124 9.06 -3.87 -4.18
C SER A 124 8.73 -3.53 -5.63
N GLY A 125 8.89 -2.27 -6.04
CA GLY A 125 8.46 -1.75 -7.34
C GLY A 125 6.93 -1.62 -7.51
N LYS A 126 6.14 -1.89 -6.46
CA LYS A 126 4.68 -1.81 -6.49
C LYS A 126 4.20 -0.36 -6.56
N VAL A 127 3.34 -0.05 -7.53
CA VAL A 127 2.72 1.27 -7.72
C VAL A 127 1.21 1.12 -7.81
N LEU A 128 0.47 2.23 -7.78
CA LEU A 128 -0.98 2.17 -8.03
C LEU A 128 -1.25 1.74 -9.46
N GLU A 129 -2.15 0.78 -9.62
CA GLU A 129 -2.65 0.31 -10.93
C GLU A 129 -4.17 0.45 -11.02
N SER A 130 -4.72 1.43 -10.30
CA SER A 130 -6.16 1.68 -10.24
C SER A 130 -6.74 2.10 -11.59
N GLY A 131 -7.87 1.50 -11.96
CA GLY A 131 -8.68 1.88 -13.11
C GLY A 131 -9.63 3.07 -12.83
N PRO A 132 -10.41 3.50 -13.84
CA PRO A 132 -11.33 4.64 -13.71
C PRO A 132 -12.49 4.41 -12.74
N ASP A 133 -12.84 3.15 -12.48
CA ASP A 133 -13.94 2.77 -11.58
C ASP A 133 -13.44 2.39 -10.17
N ASP A 134 -12.13 2.33 -9.96
CA ASP A 134 -11.53 1.90 -8.70
C ASP A 134 -11.52 3.03 -7.66
N ASN A 135 -11.55 2.66 -6.38
CA ASN A 135 -11.40 3.61 -5.28
C ASN A 135 -9.94 3.62 -4.78
N VAL A 136 -9.41 4.81 -4.51
CA VAL A 136 -8.07 4.98 -3.94
C VAL A 136 -8.19 5.65 -2.58
N PHE A 137 -7.69 4.97 -1.54
CA PHE A 137 -7.52 5.53 -0.20
C PHE A 137 -6.05 5.88 0.04
N ILE A 138 -5.76 7.11 0.45
CA ILE A 138 -4.40 7.54 0.79
C ILE A 138 -4.39 7.92 2.26
N PHE A 139 -3.58 7.22 3.05
CA PHE A 139 -3.33 7.53 4.46
C PHE A 139 -1.88 7.95 4.64
N TYR A 140 -1.69 9.14 5.23
CA TYR A 140 -0.38 9.68 5.53
C TYR A 140 -0.35 10.12 7.00
N THR A 141 0.71 9.73 7.71
CA THR A 141 0.96 10.12 9.10
C THR A 141 2.41 10.54 9.27
N ASP A 142 2.61 11.79 9.68
CA ASP A 142 3.90 12.36 10.08
C ASP A 142 3.74 13.77 10.67
N HIS A 143 4.86 14.44 10.88
CA HIS A 143 5.03 15.89 10.89
C HIS A 143 4.64 16.56 9.58
N GLY A 144 4.27 17.83 9.69
CA GLY A 144 4.01 18.70 8.56
C GLY A 144 4.23 20.16 8.95
N ALA A 145 4.16 21.03 7.96
CA ALA A 145 4.14 22.46 8.16
C ALA A 145 3.20 23.10 7.13
N VAL A 146 3.01 24.41 7.22
CA VAL A 146 2.18 25.14 6.24
C VAL A 146 2.71 24.87 4.82
N GLY A 147 1.88 24.25 3.98
CA GLY A 147 2.21 23.98 2.58
C GLY A 147 3.06 22.73 2.31
N LEU A 148 3.35 21.90 3.31
CA LEU A 148 4.14 20.67 3.11
C LEU A 148 3.82 19.54 4.09
N VAL A 149 4.14 18.32 3.66
CA VAL A 149 4.25 17.13 4.51
C VAL A 149 5.67 16.58 4.43
N ALA A 150 6.21 16.09 5.55
CA ALA A 150 7.60 15.68 5.65
C ALA A 150 7.84 14.24 5.16
N PHE A 151 9.08 13.92 4.82
CA PHE A 151 9.53 12.56 4.60
C PHE A 151 10.79 12.35 5.44
N PRO A 152 11.24 11.10 5.67
CA PRO A 152 12.46 10.86 6.44
C PRO A 152 13.65 11.64 5.87
N THR A 153 13.64 11.81 4.54
CA THR A 153 14.46 12.79 3.82
C THR A 153 13.59 13.57 2.81
N GLY A 154 13.58 14.90 2.96
CA GLY A 154 12.86 15.81 2.05
C GLY A 154 11.40 16.07 2.45
N VAL A 155 10.65 16.67 1.54
CA VAL A 155 9.24 17.05 1.75
C VAL A 155 8.45 16.94 0.45
N VAL A 156 7.14 16.70 0.56
CA VAL A 156 6.19 16.97 -0.53
C VAL A 156 5.57 18.34 -0.26
N ARG A 157 5.58 19.22 -1.27
CA ARG A 157 4.90 20.52 -1.20
C ARG A 157 3.51 20.41 -1.81
N ILE A 158 2.52 21.06 -1.20
CA ILE A 158 1.12 20.93 -1.59
C ILE A 158 0.84 21.47 -3.00
N HIS A 159 1.64 22.43 -3.49
CA HIS A 159 1.53 22.93 -4.87
C HIS A 159 1.84 21.87 -5.95
N LEU A 160 2.28 20.66 -5.57
CA LEU A 160 2.45 19.55 -6.51
C LEU A 160 1.13 18.82 -6.79
N PHE A 161 0.05 19.16 -6.07
CA PHE A 161 -1.27 18.56 -6.22
C PHE A 161 -2.32 19.50 -6.86
N PHE A 162 -1.96 20.74 -7.21
CA PHE A 162 -2.86 21.75 -7.79
C PHE A 162 -2.20 22.49 -8.94
#